data_AF-A0A498H4J2-F1
#
_entry.id   AF-A0A498H4J2-F1
#
_cell.length_a   1.000
_cell.length_b   1.000
_cell.length_c   1.000
_cell.angle_alpha   90.00
_cell.angle_beta   90.00
_cell.angle_gamma   90.00
#
_symmetry.space_group_name_H-M   'P 1'
#
loop_
_entity.id
_entity.type
_entity.pdbx_description
1 polymer ?
#
loop_
_entity_poly.entity_id
_entity_poly.type
_entity_poly.pdbx_seq_one_letter_code
_entity_poly.pdbx_strand_id
1 'polypeptide(L)'
;MVNQRDIENRVNDSTDCQYVLDRISDFENSDDRTQLVSISKELFSYEKKYFPEYTGNCDVLICTVGMREAPIILSQISVKPKRSILLHTEGSEHVADKIQADPDIKKLNIEFKKIEIDDLDAAHNYNVLKNEVLPQIGNRQNVRIDPTAGRKIMGTAVGSFAFFYRIPMIYLHAEEKMGISVPFTGKICDIENPYDYYGDVDMQILKANFDNGYFDAAAEVCEQLRGKVRDLALGKKLDLLQDFIQVYCDWDRFLHSSFASSAKERKDESYLSDRLKSICADCKRYGIRLVREDDLRQNIEFLEEIENHWKPGTNIVDKFRIVDIFKNAQRRAIQGKYDDATARLYRCLEMCAALLMEKEGVCDINKIDYEKFAADHGMTKEDLFARFKEISNFDSPRSPPGLNDIMTILQVINVPSAHMYGRMNSSDENGENLRDKRNRSLLAHGTNPITREDYNVLFNGTEKIIASTLGKKQFKQLARRSDIPKLLI
;
A
#
# COMPACT_ATOMS: atom_id res chain seq x y z
N MET A 1 15.95 5.96 -43.99
CA MET A 1 16.69 5.19 -45.02
C MET A 1 16.92 3.82 -44.43
N VAL A 2 16.43 2.79 -45.10
CA VAL A 2 16.57 1.41 -44.64
C VAL A 2 18.04 1.04 -44.67
N ASN A 3 18.53 0.45 -43.58
CA ASN A 3 19.92 0.05 -43.50
C ASN A 3 20.16 -1.17 -44.39
N GLN A 4 20.85 -0.99 -45.52
CA GLN A 4 21.18 -2.07 -46.45
C GLN A 4 21.79 -3.30 -45.76
N ARG A 5 22.69 -3.09 -44.77
CA ARG A 5 23.29 -4.20 -44.01
C ARG A 5 22.27 -4.97 -43.18
N ASP A 6 21.20 -4.32 -42.71
CA ASP A 6 20.13 -5.00 -41.96
C ASP A 6 19.34 -5.94 -42.89
N ILE A 7 19.03 -5.49 -44.10
CA ILE A 7 18.36 -6.32 -45.11
C ILE A 7 19.24 -7.51 -45.50
N GLU A 8 20.52 -7.29 -45.80
CA GLU A 8 21.47 -8.34 -46.17
C GLU A 8 21.63 -9.40 -45.06
N ASN A 9 21.53 -8.99 -43.79
CA ASN A 9 21.56 -9.92 -42.65
C ASN A 9 20.24 -10.70 -42.46
N ARG A 10 19.10 -10.09 -42.80
CA ARG A 10 17.76 -10.67 -42.59
C ARG A 10 17.31 -11.55 -43.75
N VAL A 11 17.64 -11.17 -44.99
CA VAL A 11 17.24 -11.85 -46.22
C VAL A 11 18.38 -12.78 -46.66
N ASN A 12 18.32 -14.01 -46.17
CA ASN A 12 19.39 -15.00 -46.38
C ASN A 12 19.46 -15.60 -47.79
N ASP A 13 18.40 -15.45 -48.59
CA ASP A 13 18.39 -15.88 -49.99
C ASP A 13 18.94 -14.73 -50.86
N SER A 14 19.98 -15.00 -51.64
CA SER A 14 20.66 -13.96 -52.42
C SER A 14 19.80 -13.36 -53.53
N THR A 15 18.86 -14.13 -54.08
CA THR A 15 17.94 -13.66 -55.13
C THR A 15 16.87 -12.77 -54.53
N ASP A 16 16.28 -13.21 -53.41
CA ASP A 16 15.33 -12.40 -52.66
C ASP A 16 15.99 -11.11 -52.16
N CYS A 17 17.22 -11.18 -51.67
CA CYS A 17 17.96 -10.04 -51.12
C CYS A 17 18.17 -8.95 -52.16
N GLN A 18 18.67 -9.31 -53.36
CA GLN A 18 18.86 -8.35 -54.44
C GLN A 18 17.53 -7.71 -54.87
N TYR A 19 16.49 -8.53 -55.07
CA TYR A 19 15.17 -8.03 -55.46
C TYR A 19 14.58 -7.07 -54.42
N VAL A 20 14.67 -7.42 -53.14
CA VAL A 20 14.20 -6.57 -52.03
C VAL A 20 14.96 -5.25 -51.99
N LEU A 21 16.29 -5.27 -52.14
CA LEU A 21 17.10 -4.06 -52.15
C LEU A 21 16.74 -3.12 -53.31
N ASP A 22 16.55 -3.67 -54.51
CA ASP A 22 16.17 -2.89 -55.70
C ASP A 22 14.81 -2.22 -55.49
N ARG A 23 13.82 -2.96 -54.99
CA ARG A 23 12.46 -2.42 -54.75
C ARG A 23 12.41 -1.45 -53.57
N ILE A 24 13.22 -1.63 -52.53
CA ILE A 24 13.34 -0.65 -51.45
C ILE A 24 13.97 0.64 -51.97
N SER A 25 15.00 0.56 -52.81
CA SER A 25 15.57 1.73 -53.49
C SER A 25 14.50 2.47 -54.31
N ASP A 26 13.67 1.74 -55.07
CA ASP A 26 12.55 2.32 -55.81
C ASP A 26 11.52 2.99 -54.88
N PHE A 27 11.26 2.40 -53.71
CA PHE A 27 10.35 2.96 -52.69
C PHE A 27 10.90 4.27 -52.11
N GLU A 28 12.18 4.29 -51.74
CA GLU A 28 12.82 5.46 -51.15
C GLU A 28 12.88 6.64 -52.13
N ASN A 29 13.10 6.35 -53.41
CA ASN A 29 13.21 7.34 -54.48
C ASN A 29 11.85 7.80 -55.06
N SER A 30 10.74 7.12 -54.73
CA SER A 30 9.41 7.49 -55.24
C SER A 30 8.67 8.44 -54.31
N ASP A 31 8.12 9.53 -54.86
CA ASP A 31 7.20 10.43 -54.16
C ASP A 31 5.74 10.28 -54.64
N ASP A 32 5.45 9.23 -55.42
CA ASP A 32 4.09 8.86 -55.82
C ASP A 32 3.51 7.82 -54.87
N ARG A 33 2.48 8.24 -54.12
CA ARG A 33 1.73 7.37 -53.20
C ARG A 33 1.23 6.08 -53.86
N THR A 34 0.79 6.13 -55.12
CA THR A 34 0.27 4.94 -55.82
C THR A 34 1.38 3.93 -56.08
N GLN A 35 2.54 4.42 -56.54
CA GLN A 35 3.73 3.61 -56.71
C GLN A 35 4.15 3.00 -55.37
N LEU A 36 4.28 3.80 -54.30
CA LEU A 36 4.61 3.32 -52.96
C LEU A 36 3.69 2.18 -52.47
N VAL A 37 2.37 2.29 -52.69
CA VAL A 37 1.41 1.21 -52.37
C VAL A 37 1.69 -0.05 -53.19
N SER A 38 1.99 0.09 -54.49
CA SER A 38 2.34 -1.06 -55.34
C SER A 38 3.58 -1.77 -54.84
N ILE A 39 4.66 -1.02 -54.56
CA ILE A 39 5.92 -1.58 -54.08
C ILE A 39 5.72 -2.27 -52.74
N SER A 40 5.00 -1.64 -51.80
CA SER A 40 4.69 -2.24 -50.50
C SER A 40 3.92 -3.55 -50.63
N LYS A 41 2.96 -3.65 -51.56
CA LYS A 41 2.23 -4.90 -51.83
C LYS A 41 3.13 -5.99 -52.41
N GLU A 42 4.03 -5.64 -53.32
CA GLU A 42 5.01 -6.58 -53.90
C GLU A 42 5.97 -7.13 -52.83
N LEU A 43 6.43 -6.26 -51.93
CA LEU A 43 7.39 -6.64 -50.89
C LEU A 43 6.74 -7.37 -49.70
N PHE A 44 5.41 -7.31 -49.54
CA PHE A 44 4.75 -7.87 -48.36
C PHE A 44 4.97 -9.38 -48.18
N SER A 45 5.02 -10.18 -49.26
CA SER A 45 5.34 -11.61 -49.17
C SER A 45 6.74 -11.88 -48.62
N TYR A 46 7.70 -11.01 -48.96
CA TYR A 46 9.07 -11.09 -48.45
C TYR A 46 9.16 -10.61 -47.01
N GLU A 47 8.41 -9.56 -46.65
CA GLU A 47 8.30 -9.12 -45.26
C GLU A 47 7.76 -10.23 -44.38
N LYS A 48 6.70 -10.93 -44.77
CA LYS A 48 6.17 -12.09 -44.03
C LYS A 48 7.24 -13.17 -43.81
N LYS A 49 8.04 -13.46 -44.84
CA LYS A 49 9.08 -14.50 -44.80
C LYS A 49 10.26 -14.13 -43.88
N TYR A 50 10.63 -12.85 -43.86
CA TYR A 50 11.83 -12.33 -43.19
C TYR A 50 11.52 -11.37 -42.05
N PHE A 51 10.32 -11.46 -41.48
CA PHE A 51 9.91 -10.60 -40.39
C PHE A 51 10.67 -10.98 -39.11
N PRO A 52 11.12 -10.01 -38.29
CA PRO A 52 11.85 -10.32 -37.07
C PRO A 52 10.94 -11.06 -36.08
N GLU A 53 11.48 -12.10 -35.44
CA GLU A 53 10.77 -12.84 -34.40
C GLU A 53 10.77 -12.06 -33.09
N TYR A 54 9.60 -12.00 -32.44
CA TYR A 54 9.47 -11.41 -31.12
C TYR A 54 10.05 -12.36 -30.08
N THR A 55 10.91 -11.84 -29.20
CA THR A 55 11.67 -12.66 -28.23
C THR A 55 10.95 -12.86 -26.90
N GLY A 56 9.85 -12.14 -26.64
CA GLY A 56 9.06 -12.28 -25.42
C GLY A 56 8.11 -13.47 -25.46
N ASN A 57 7.75 -14.00 -24.30
CA ASN A 57 6.78 -15.08 -24.21
C ASN A 57 5.35 -14.61 -24.52
N CYS A 58 4.64 -15.32 -25.38
CA CYS A 58 3.24 -15.05 -25.72
C CYS A 58 2.49 -16.34 -26.10
N ASP A 59 1.67 -16.85 -25.19
CA ASP A 59 0.74 -17.95 -25.50
C ASP A 59 -0.55 -17.41 -26.14
N VAL A 60 -0.99 -16.22 -25.74
CA VAL A 60 -2.24 -15.60 -26.21
C VAL A 60 -1.98 -14.18 -26.71
N LEU A 61 -2.28 -13.93 -27.99
CA LEU A 61 -2.19 -12.61 -28.62
C LEU A 61 -3.57 -12.02 -28.85
N ILE A 62 -3.85 -10.88 -28.24
CA ILE A 62 -5.10 -10.13 -28.42
C ILE A 62 -4.80 -8.96 -29.36
N CYS A 63 -5.42 -8.93 -30.54
CA CYS A 63 -5.20 -7.89 -31.54
C CYS A 63 -6.49 -7.13 -31.82
N THR A 64 -6.43 -5.81 -31.91
CA THR A 64 -7.48 -5.05 -32.58
C THR A 64 -7.42 -5.24 -34.09
N VAL A 65 -8.57 -5.32 -34.75
CA VAL A 65 -8.68 -5.54 -36.20
C VAL A 65 -9.25 -4.30 -36.88
N GLY A 66 -8.40 -3.65 -37.67
CA GLY A 66 -8.79 -2.54 -38.55
C GLY A 66 -9.03 -2.97 -39.99
N MET A 67 -9.04 -2.00 -40.90
CA MET A 67 -9.27 -2.23 -42.34
C MET A 67 -8.03 -2.74 -43.11
N ARG A 68 -6.86 -2.83 -42.45
CA ARG A 68 -5.61 -3.30 -43.04
C ARG A 68 -5.18 -4.59 -42.35
N GLU A 69 -5.04 -5.67 -43.11
CA GLU A 69 -4.63 -6.99 -42.62
C GLU A 69 -3.13 -7.08 -42.32
N ALA A 70 -2.29 -6.37 -43.08
CA ALA A 70 -0.84 -6.51 -43.04
C ALA A 70 -0.23 -6.36 -41.64
N PRO A 71 -0.56 -5.31 -40.84
CA PRO A 71 -0.02 -5.18 -39.48
C PRO A 71 -0.33 -6.38 -38.60
N ILE A 72 -1.56 -6.89 -38.69
CA ILE A 72 -2.04 -7.97 -37.82
C ILE A 72 -1.36 -9.27 -38.23
N ILE A 73 -1.23 -9.54 -39.53
CA ILE A 73 -0.51 -10.72 -40.06
C ILE A 73 0.96 -10.70 -39.58
N LEU A 74 1.64 -9.57 -39.69
CA LEU A 74 3.04 -9.45 -39.24
C LEU A 74 3.18 -9.67 -37.72
N SER A 75 2.25 -9.16 -36.92
CA SER A 75 2.22 -9.45 -35.47
C SER A 75 2.06 -10.94 -35.18
N GLN A 76 1.15 -11.64 -35.87
CA GLN A 76 0.98 -13.08 -35.68
C GLN A 76 2.24 -13.88 -36.09
N ILE A 77 2.87 -13.52 -37.21
CA ILE A 77 4.08 -14.17 -37.71
C ILE A 77 5.27 -13.94 -36.77
N SER A 78 5.41 -12.72 -36.26
CA SER A 78 6.48 -12.35 -35.34
C SER A 78 6.34 -13.05 -33.99
N VAL A 79 5.13 -13.09 -33.45
CA VAL A 79 4.84 -13.52 -32.07
C VAL A 79 4.57 -15.02 -31.97
N LYS A 80 4.01 -15.64 -33.03
CA LYS A 80 3.65 -17.06 -33.10
C LYS A 80 2.87 -17.58 -31.87
N PRO A 81 1.75 -16.93 -31.50
CA PRO A 81 0.99 -17.32 -30.32
C PRO A 81 0.30 -18.68 -30.53
N LYS A 82 -0.03 -19.37 -29.43
CA LYS A 82 -0.87 -20.59 -29.50
C LYS A 82 -2.32 -20.25 -29.83
N ARG A 83 -2.81 -19.12 -29.29
CA ARG A 83 -4.17 -18.63 -29.51
C ARG A 83 -4.15 -17.14 -29.83
N SER A 84 -4.99 -16.70 -30.77
CA SER A 84 -5.22 -15.28 -31.01
C SER A 84 -6.68 -14.89 -30.89
N ILE A 85 -6.92 -13.78 -30.17
CA ILE A 85 -8.22 -13.15 -30.04
C ILE A 85 -8.23 -11.89 -30.91
N LEU A 86 -9.07 -11.89 -31.93
CA LEU A 86 -9.24 -10.81 -32.88
C LEU A 86 -10.43 -9.95 -32.47
N LEU A 87 -10.14 -8.74 -31.98
CA LEU A 87 -11.13 -7.74 -31.61
C LEU A 87 -11.51 -6.93 -32.84
N HIS A 88 -12.61 -7.29 -33.49
CA HIS A 88 -13.07 -6.64 -34.71
C HIS A 88 -14.30 -5.78 -34.45
N THR A 89 -14.60 -4.90 -35.39
CA THR A 89 -15.88 -4.19 -35.47
C THR A 89 -16.77 -4.92 -36.45
N GLU A 90 -18.06 -4.61 -36.50
CA GLU A 90 -18.96 -5.09 -37.58
C GLU A 90 -18.32 -4.83 -38.97
N GLY A 91 -17.75 -3.63 -39.17
CA GLY A 91 -17.12 -3.24 -40.43
C GLY A 91 -15.78 -3.93 -40.74
N SER A 92 -15.10 -4.53 -39.75
CA SER A 92 -13.78 -5.16 -39.93
C SER A 92 -13.77 -6.68 -39.74
N GLU A 93 -14.94 -7.31 -39.53
CA GLU A 93 -15.04 -8.77 -39.39
C GLU A 93 -14.46 -9.51 -40.60
N HIS A 94 -14.79 -9.04 -41.81
CA HIS A 94 -14.27 -9.62 -43.06
C HIS A 94 -12.74 -9.57 -43.17
N VAL A 95 -12.08 -8.64 -42.46
CA VAL A 95 -10.60 -8.57 -42.39
C VAL A 95 -10.07 -9.64 -41.44
N ALA A 96 -10.76 -9.89 -40.32
CA ALA A 96 -10.44 -10.98 -39.41
C ALA A 96 -10.49 -12.34 -40.13
N ASP A 97 -11.49 -12.54 -41.00
CA ASP A 97 -11.60 -13.76 -41.81
C ASP A 97 -10.44 -13.90 -42.82
N LYS A 98 -10.03 -12.80 -43.46
CA LYS A 98 -8.86 -12.79 -44.36
C LYS A 98 -7.57 -13.14 -43.65
N ILE A 99 -7.36 -12.61 -42.43
CA ILE A 99 -6.18 -12.92 -41.61
C ILE A 99 -6.13 -14.42 -41.30
N GLN A 100 -7.25 -15.02 -40.88
CA GLN A 100 -7.34 -16.47 -40.63
C GLN A 100 -7.12 -17.31 -41.90
N ALA A 101 -7.53 -16.77 -43.05
CA ALA A 101 -7.38 -17.43 -44.34
C ALA A 101 -5.97 -17.35 -44.94
N ASP A 102 -5.11 -16.43 -44.47
CA ASP A 102 -3.77 -16.21 -45.02
C ASP A 102 -2.92 -17.50 -44.96
N PRO A 103 -2.27 -17.89 -46.08
CA PRO A 103 -1.54 -19.14 -46.16
C PRO A 103 -0.39 -19.27 -45.15
N ASP A 104 0.27 -18.18 -44.78
CA ASP A 104 1.39 -18.21 -43.83
C ASP A 104 0.87 -18.28 -42.40
N ILE A 105 -0.27 -17.64 -42.11
CA ILE A 105 -0.95 -17.78 -40.82
C ILE A 105 -1.42 -19.21 -40.59
N LYS A 106 -1.98 -19.87 -41.61
CA LYS A 106 -2.42 -21.28 -41.49
C LYS A 106 -1.29 -22.24 -41.12
N LYS A 107 -0.04 -21.95 -41.50
CA LYS A 107 1.13 -22.78 -41.14
C LYS A 107 1.48 -22.70 -39.65
N LEU A 108 1.03 -21.66 -38.95
CA LEU A 108 1.34 -21.43 -37.54
C LEU A 108 0.43 -22.20 -36.58
N ASN A 109 -0.64 -22.83 -37.07
CA ASN A 109 -1.60 -23.61 -36.25
C ASN A 109 -2.18 -22.83 -35.05
N ILE A 110 -2.46 -21.54 -35.25
CA ILE A 110 -3.01 -20.65 -34.22
C ILE A 110 -4.51 -20.93 -34.04
N GLU A 111 -4.95 -21.11 -32.79
CA GLU A 111 -6.39 -21.14 -32.48
C GLU A 111 -6.94 -19.70 -32.51
N PHE A 112 -7.92 -19.41 -33.37
CA PHE A 112 -8.50 -18.07 -33.47
C PHE A 112 -9.85 -17.96 -32.78
N LYS A 113 -10.06 -16.83 -32.09
CA LYS A 113 -11.37 -16.38 -31.62
C LYS A 113 -11.64 -14.97 -32.11
N LYS A 114 -12.82 -14.73 -32.68
CA LYS A 114 -13.32 -13.39 -33.02
C LYS A 114 -14.21 -12.87 -31.90
N ILE A 115 -14.02 -11.62 -31.51
CA ILE A 115 -14.89 -10.93 -30.56
C ILE A 115 -15.18 -9.55 -31.13
N GLU A 116 -16.47 -9.20 -31.17
CA GLU A 116 -16.90 -7.91 -31.67
C GLU A 116 -16.73 -6.83 -30.60
N ILE A 117 -16.24 -5.67 -31.02
CA ILE A 117 -16.11 -4.42 -30.26
C ILE A 117 -16.59 -3.26 -31.13
N ASP A 118 -16.97 -2.16 -30.50
CA ASP A 118 -17.44 -0.95 -31.15
C ASP A 118 -16.27 -0.07 -31.63
N ASP A 119 -16.47 0.69 -32.70
CA ASP A 119 -15.44 1.52 -33.31
C ASP A 119 -15.32 2.93 -32.67
N LEU A 120 -16.30 3.31 -31.84
CA LEU A 120 -16.46 4.61 -31.20
C LEU A 120 -16.81 4.56 -29.69
N ASP A 121 -17.36 3.45 -29.18
CA ASP A 121 -17.76 3.29 -27.78
C ASP A 121 -16.69 2.57 -26.94
N ALA A 122 -15.79 3.36 -26.36
CA ALA A 122 -14.75 2.84 -25.48
C ALA A 122 -15.29 2.15 -24.20
N ALA A 123 -16.45 2.57 -23.68
CA ALA A 123 -17.01 2.02 -22.44
C ALA A 123 -17.63 0.64 -22.70
N HIS A 124 -18.36 0.50 -23.81
CA HIS A 124 -18.82 -0.80 -24.31
C HIS A 124 -17.63 -1.73 -24.54
N ASN A 125 -16.58 -1.25 -25.22
CA ASN A 125 -15.37 -2.05 -25.48
C ASN A 125 -14.71 -2.53 -24.19
N TYR A 126 -14.55 -1.65 -23.20
CA TYR A 126 -14.01 -2.04 -21.89
C TYR A 126 -14.87 -3.13 -21.22
N ASN A 127 -16.19 -3.03 -21.32
CA ASN A 127 -17.11 -4.02 -20.76
C ASN A 127 -16.98 -5.39 -21.47
N VAL A 128 -16.87 -5.41 -22.80
CA VAL A 128 -16.60 -6.64 -23.58
C VAL A 128 -15.25 -7.24 -23.18
N LEU A 129 -14.19 -6.43 -23.12
CA LEU A 129 -12.86 -6.89 -22.69
C LEU A 129 -12.89 -7.50 -21.28
N LYS A 130 -13.60 -6.87 -20.35
CA LYS A 130 -13.71 -7.33 -18.96
C LYS A 130 -14.51 -8.63 -18.83
N ASN A 131 -15.65 -8.74 -19.50
CA ASN A 131 -16.58 -9.84 -19.27
C ASN A 131 -16.36 -11.02 -20.21
N GLU A 132 -15.86 -10.77 -21.41
CA GLU A 132 -15.64 -11.81 -22.42
C GLU A 132 -14.17 -12.16 -22.55
N VAL A 133 -13.27 -11.18 -22.67
CA VAL A 133 -11.84 -11.47 -22.94
C VAL A 133 -11.11 -11.93 -21.67
N LEU A 134 -11.20 -11.16 -20.58
CA LEU A 134 -10.44 -11.40 -19.34
C LEU A 134 -10.61 -12.83 -18.77
N PRO A 135 -11.81 -13.45 -18.76
CA PRO A 135 -11.97 -14.82 -18.25
C PRO A 135 -11.25 -15.88 -19.08
N GLN A 136 -10.87 -15.57 -20.33
CA GLN A 136 -10.33 -16.55 -21.26
C GLN A 136 -8.79 -16.59 -21.28
N ILE A 137 -8.10 -15.56 -20.79
CA ILE A 137 -6.66 -15.33 -21.10
C ILE A 137 -5.68 -15.98 -20.12
N GLY A 138 -6.15 -16.59 -19.03
CA GLY A 138 -5.30 -17.31 -18.08
C GLY A 138 -4.22 -16.42 -17.43
N ASN A 139 -2.97 -16.89 -17.39
CA ASN A 139 -1.84 -16.14 -16.84
C ASN A 139 -1.50 -14.93 -17.73
N ARG A 140 -1.78 -13.73 -17.22
CA ARG A 140 -1.58 -12.45 -17.93
C ARG A 140 -0.15 -12.22 -18.40
N GLN A 141 0.86 -12.79 -17.74
CA GLN A 141 2.26 -12.64 -18.14
C GLN A 141 2.59 -13.33 -19.48
N ASN A 142 1.78 -14.32 -19.89
CA ASN A 142 1.90 -15.00 -21.17
C ASN A 142 0.96 -14.42 -22.24
N VAL A 143 0.33 -13.28 -21.96
CA VAL A 143 -0.60 -12.60 -22.87
C VAL A 143 0.08 -11.37 -23.43
N ARG A 144 -0.14 -11.07 -24.70
CA ARG A 144 0.20 -9.77 -25.28
C ARG A 144 -1.03 -9.12 -25.90
N ILE A 145 -1.18 -7.84 -25.66
CA ILE A 145 -2.17 -6.99 -26.31
C ILE A 145 -1.47 -6.15 -27.37
N ASP A 146 -1.98 -6.22 -28.60
CA ASP A 146 -1.51 -5.45 -29.75
C ASP A 146 -2.64 -4.52 -30.25
N PRO A 147 -2.59 -3.22 -29.93
CA PRO A 147 -3.56 -2.24 -30.38
C PRO A 147 -3.21 -1.59 -31.74
N THR A 148 -2.23 -2.13 -32.49
CA THR A 148 -1.66 -1.46 -33.68
C THR A 148 -2.73 -1.12 -34.72
N ALA A 149 -3.64 -2.06 -35.01
CA ALA A 149 -4.64 -1.88 -36.06
C ALA A 149 -5.99 -1.40 -35.51
N GLY A 150 -6.80 -0.78 -36.36
CA GLY A 150 -8.13 -0.29 -35.98
C GLY A 150 -8.17 1.22 -35.72
N ARG A 151 -9.31 1.70 -35.24
CA ARG A 151 -9.49 3.12 -34.92
C ARG A 151 -8.79 3.46 -33.61
N LYS A 152 -8.40 4.73 -33.47
CA LYS A 152 -7.74 5.25 -32.26
C LYS A 152 -8.52 4.97 -30.98
N ILE A 153 -9.85 5.00 -31.03
CA ILE A 153 -10.72 4.71 -29.89
C ILE A 153 -10.60 3.24 -29.46
N MET A 154 -10.57 2.29 -30.40
CA MET A 154 -10.35 0.87 -30.10
C MET A 154 -9.01 0.68 -29.38
N GLY A 155 -7.93 1.24 -29.95
CA GLY A 155 -6.60 1.17 -29.35
C GLY A 155 -6.53 1.83 -27.97
N THR A 156 -7.24 2.93 -27.75
CA THR A 156 -7.32 3.62 -26.45
C THR A 156 -8.06 2.77 -25.42
N ALA A 157 -9.20 2.16 -25.77
CA ALA A 157 -9.95 1.31 -24.86
C ALA A 157 -9.15 0.06 -24.46
N VAL A 158 -8.54 -0.61 -25.45
CA VAL A 158 -7.73 -1.81 -25.26
C VAL A 158 -6.44 -1.51 -24.50
N GLY A 159 -5.75 -0.40 -24.80
CA GLY A 159 -4.57 0.04 -24.07
C GLY A 159 -4.87 0.41 -22.62
N SER A 160 -5.97 1.14 -22.38
CA SER A 160 -6.40 1.48 -21.01
C SER A 160 -6.74 0.23 -20.21
N PHE A 161 -7.43 -0.73 -20.82
CA PHE A 161 -7.71 -2.03 -20.23
C PHE A 161 -6.43 -2.79 -19.88
N ALA A 162 -5.47 -2.83 -20.82
CA ALA A 162 -4.20 -3.51 -20.63
C ALA A 162 -3.40 -2.91 -19.46
N PHE A 163 -3.23 -1.59 -19.42
CA PHE A 163 -2.51 -0.91 -18.33
C PHE A 163 -3.20 -1.10 -16.97
N PHE A 164 -4.54 -1.00 -16.93
CA PHE A 164 -5.30 -1.18 -15.70
C PHE A 164 -5.19 -2.61 -15.15
N TYR A 165 -5.34 -3.62 -16.00
CA TYR A 165 -5.26 -5.03 -15.59
C TYR A 165 -3.82 -5.59 -15.55
N ARG A 166 -2.82 -4.74 -15.82
CA ARG A 166 -1.39 -5.06 -15.93
C ARG A 166 -1.13 -6.23 -16.89
N ILE A 167 -1.73 -6.17 -18.08
CA ILE A 167 -1.50 -7.10 -19.19
C ILE A 167 -0.41 -6.49 -20.09
N PRO A 168 0.70 -7.18 -20.35
CA PRO A 168 1.77 -6.64 -21.19
C PRO A 168 1.29 -6.30 -22.61
N MET A 169 1.77 -5.18 -23.13
CA MET A 169 1.42 -4.68 -24.45
C MET A 169 2.61 -4.75 -25.39
N ILE A 170 2.31 -4.99 -26.66
CA ILE A 170 3.25 -4.82 -27.76
C ILE A 170 2.67 -3.87 -28.80
N TYR A 171 3.51 -3.35 -29.67
CA TYR A 171 3.12 -2.51 -30.79
C TYR A 171 4.00 -2.81 -31.99
N LEU A 172 3.40 -2.92 -33.18
CA LEU A 172 4.14 -3.01 -34.43
C LEU A 172 4.54 -1.61 -34.86
N HIS A 173 5.82 -1.30 -34.69
CA HIS A 173 6.41 -0.05 -35.15
C HIS A 173 7.06 -0.25 -36.52
N ALA A 174 6.79 0.65 -37.46
CA ALA A 174 7.46 0.76 -38.75
C ALA A 174 7.70 2.23 -39.08
N GLU A 175 8.76 2.53 -39.83
CA GLU A 175 8.92 3.86 -40.42
C GLU A 175 7.81 4.09 -41.46
N GLU A 176 7.40 5.34 -41.67
CA GLU A 176 6.38 5.67 -42.66
C GLU A 176 6.86 6.75 -43.64
N LYS A 177 6.56 6.55 -44.93
CA LYS A 177 6.66 7.57 -45.98
C LYS A 177 5.26 7.83 -46.53
N MET A 178 4.79 9.08 -46.45
CA MET A 178 3.45 9.48 -46.94
C MET A 178 2.28 8.64 -46.37
N GLY A 179 2.39 8.14 -45.14
CA GLY A 179 1.39 7.28 -44.48
C GLY A 179 1.34 5.83 -45.01
N ILE A 180 2.43 5.39 -45.65
CA ILE A 180 2.67 4.01 -46.07
C ILE A 180 3.90 3.53 -45.31
N SER A 181 3.82 2.35 -44.69
CA SER A 181 4.93 1.74 -43.98
C SER A 181 6.08 1.46 -44.94
N VAL A 182 7.29 1.89 -44.56
CA VAL A 182 8.51 1.58 -45.30
C VAL A 182 8.79 0.09 -45.13
N PRO A 183 8.84 -0.69 -46.21
CA PRO A 183 9.07 -2.12 -46.14
C PRO A 183 10.33 -2.47 -45.36
N PHE A 184 10.31 -3.59 -44.64
CA PHE A 184 11.41 -4.12 -43.83
C PHE A 184 11.79 -3.27 -42.60
N THR A 185 11.14 -2.14 -42.33
CA THR A 185 11.38 -1.36 -41.09
C THR A 185 10.51 -1.81 -39.92
N GLY A 186 9.53 -2.67 -40.18
CA GLY A 186 8.60 -3.20 -39.18
C GLY A 186 9.27 -4.05 -38.10
N LYS A 187 8.93 -3.80 -36.84
CA LYS A 187 9.32 -4.62 -35.69
C LYS A 187 8.28 -4.55 -34.56
N ILE A 188 8.16 -5.63 -33.81
CA ILE A 188 7.36 -5.66 -32.58
C ILE A 188 8.17 -5.04 -31.44
N CYS A 189 7.57 -4.10 -30.71
CA CYS A 189 8.16 -3.42 -29.56
C CYS A 189 7.28 -3.63 -28.33
N ASP A 190 7.89 -3.93 -27.18
CA ASP A 190 7.19 -3.93 -25.89
C ASP A 190 6.83 -2.49 -25.50
N ILE A 191 5.62 -2.32 -24.97
CA ILE A 191 5.15 -1.06 -24.39
C ILE A 191 5.13 -1.20 -22.88
N GLU A 192 5.98 -0.43 -22.20
CA GLU A 192 6.01 -0.40 -20.75
C GLU A 192 4.73 0.22 -20.19
N ASN A 193 4.19 -0.38 -19.14
CA ASN A 193 3.03 0.16 -18.44
C ASN A 193 3.46 1.40 -17.63
N PRO A 194 2.93 2.61 -17.91
CA PRO A 194 3.35 3.82 -17.21
C PRO A 194 3.05 3.74 -15.69
N TYR A 195 2.01 3.01 -15.28
CA TYR A 195 1.69 2.82 -13.87
C TYR A 195 2.73 1.95 -13.15
N ASP A 196 3.31 0.97 -13.83
CA ASP A 196 4.38 0.13 -13.26
C ASP A 196 5.75 0.84 -13.32
N TYR A 197 5.95 1.68 -14.34
CA TYR A 197 7.20 2.44 -14.51
C TYR A 197 7.36 3.55 -13.48
N TYR A 198 6.34 4.40 -13.32
CA TYR A 198 6.37 5.56 -12.42
C TYR A 198 5.76 5.27 -11.05
N GLY A 199 4.90 4.26 -10.93
CA GLY A 199 4.34 3.85 -9.64
C GLY A 199 3.32 4.83 -9.03
N ASP A 200 2.87 5.86 -9.75
CA ASP A 200 2.09 6.97 -9.19
C ASP A 200 0.84 6.52 -8.41
N VAL A 201 0.08 5.58 -8.96
CA VAL A 201 -1.14 5.05 -8.33
C VAL A 201 -0.80 4.26 -7.07
N ASP A 202 0.19 3.37 -7.16
CA ASP A 202 0.63 2.54 -6.04
C ASP A 202 1.24 3.40 -4.92
N MET A 203 1.97 4.48 -5.26
CA MET A 203 2.50 5.46 -4.32
C MET A 203 1.41 6.22 -3.57
N GLN A 204 0.31 6.59 -4.24
CA GLN A 204 -0.85 7.21 -3.59
C GLN A 204 -1.55 6.25 -2.61
N ILE A 205 -1.70 4.97 -3.00
CA ILE A 205 -2.29 3.94 -2.14
C ILE A 205 -1.40 3.69 -0.92
N LEU A 206 -0.09 3.54 -1.13
CA LEU A 206 0.91 3.42 -0.07
C LEU A 206 0.81 4.59 0.91
N LYS A 207 0.81 5.82 0.38
CA LYS A 207 0.66 7.04 1.19
C LYS A 207 -0.62 7.02 2.01
N ALA A 208 -1.75 6.72 1.39
CA ALA A 208 -3.04 6.67 2.08
C ALA A 208 -3.06 5.63 3.20
N ASN A 209 -2.50 4.43 2.96
CA ASN A 209 -2.40 3.39 3.98
C ASN A 209 -1.50 3.81 5.14
N PHE A 210 -0.30 4.31 4.86
CA PHE A 210 0.65 4.77 5.88
C PHE A 210 0.05 5.90 6.72
N ASP A 211 -0.49 6.92 6.06
CA ASP A 211 -1.05 8.09 6.73
C ASP A 211 -2.23 7.73 7.63
N ASN A 212 -2.99 6.66 7.34
CA ASN A 212 -4.10 6.19 8.16
C ASN A 212 -3.71 5.08 9.17
N GLY A 213 -2.42 4.80 9.33
CA GLY A 213 -1.90 3.82 10.29
C GLY A 213 -2.08 2.36 9.87
N TYR A 214 -2.39 2.10 8.60
CA TYR A 214 -2.39 0.76 8.01
C TYR A 214 -0.98 0.42 7.50
N PHE A 215 -0.01 0.41 8.41
CA PHE A 215 1.41 0.29 8.06
C PHE A 215 1.75 -1.02 7.33
N ASP A 216 1.16 -2.15 7.74
CA ASP A 216 1.35 -3.44 7.06
C ASP A 216 0.87 -3.40 5.59
N ALA A 217 -0.31 -2.81 5.33
CA ALA A 217 -0.81 -2.65 3.97
C ALA A 217 0.06 -1.67 3.15
N ALA A 218 0.61 -0.65 3.79
CA ALA A 218 1.56 0.26 3.14
C ALA A 218 2.85 -0.46 2.75
N ALA A 219 3.38 -1.32 3.64
CA ALA A 219 4.58 -2.13 3.40
C ALA A 219 4.35 -3.11 2.24
N GLU A 220 3.20 -3.78 2.19
CA GLU A 220 2.86 -4.71 1.10
C GLU A 220 2.80 -4.00 -0.26
N VAL A 221 2.15 -2.84 -0.33
CA VAL A 221 2.09 -2.04 -1.58
C VAL A 221 3.48 -1.57 -2.00
N CYS A 222 4.31 -1.15 -1.04
CA CYS A 222 5.69 -0.73 -1.28
C CYS A 222 6.54 -1.86 -1.88
N GLU A 223 6.47 -3.06 -1.29
CA GLU A 223 7.17 -4.26 -1.77
C GLU A 223 6.71 -4.65 -3.18
N GLN A 224 5.39 -4.69 -3.41
CA GLN A 224 4.83 -5.03 -4.71
C GLN A 224 5.22 -4.03 -5.80
N LEU A 225 5.25 -2.74 -5.50
CA LEU A 225 5.70 -1.71 -6.43
C LEU A 225 7.20 -1.83 -6.70
N ARG A 226 8.00 -2.05 -5.64
CA ARG A 226 9.45 -2.20 -5.75
C ARG A 226 9.86 -3.34 -6.67
N GLY A 227 9.10 -4.44 -6.68
CA GLY A 227 9.33 -5.59 -7.58
C GLY A 227 9.02 -5.34 -9.06
N LYS A 228 8.36 -4.22 -9.40
CA LYS A 228 7.92 -3.90 -10.77
C LYS A 228 8.66 -2.70 -11.37
N VAL A 229 9.00 -1.72 -10.54
CA VAL A 229 9.69 -0.49 -10.97
C VAL A 229 11.07 -0.82 -11.53
N ARG A 230 11.37 -0.23 -12.69
CA ARG A 230 12.68 -0.29 -13.36
C ARG A 230 13.53 0.95 -13.16
N ASP A 231 12.92 2.08 -12.81
CA ASP A 231 13.64 3.31 -12.51
C ASP A 231 14.48 3.15 -11.24
N LEU A 232 15.79 3.37 -11.36
CA LEU A 232 16.74 3.13 -10.28
C LEU A 232 16.57 4.12 -9.12
N ALA A 233 16.21 5.37 -9.41
CA ALA A 233 16.02 6.40 -8.40
C ALA A 233 14.77 6.13 -7.55
N LEU A 234 13.65 5.80 -8.20
CA LEU A 234 12.44 5.36 -7.55
C LEU A 234 12.64 4.05 -6.79
N GLY A 235 13.35 3.08 -7.37
CA GLY A 235 13.71 1.84 -6.69
C GLY A 235 14.44 2.09 -5.37
N LYS A 236 15.44 2.99 -5.36
CA LYS A 236 16.15 3.35 -4.13
C LYS A 236 15.26 4.09 -3.12
N LYS A 237 14.34 4.95 -3.58
CA LYS A 237 13.35 5.61 -2.74
C LYS A 237 12.42 4.59 -2.07
N LEU A 238 11.96 3.59 -2.82
CA LEU A 238 11.10 2.51 -2.32
C LEU A 238 11.82 1.61 -1.31
N ASP A 239 13.11 1.30 -1.51
CA ASP A 239 13.90 0.55 -0.53
C ASP A 239 13.94 1.28 0.83
N LEU A 240 14.25 2.58 0.81
CA LEU A 240 14.26 3.40 2.05
C LEU A 240 12.87 3.55 2.66
N LEU A 241 11.84 3.66 1.82
CA LEU A 241 10.45 3.76 2.26
C LEU A 241 9.98 2.46 2.91
N GLN A 242 10.38 1.29 2.40
CA GLN A 242 10.10 -0.01 2.99
C GLN A 242 10.67 -0.10 4.41
N ASP A 243 11.95 0.23 4.58
CA ASP A 243 12.62 0.22 5.89
C ASP A 243 11.94 1.20 6.85
N PHE A 244 11.58 2.39 6.35
CA PHE A 244 10.85 3.41 7.10
C PHE A 244 9.50 2.91 7.58
N ILE A 245 8.66 2.38 6.68
CA ILE A 245 7.35 1.83 7.03
C ILE A 245 7.50 0.73 8.07
N GLN A 246 8.47 -0.17 7.91
CA GLN A 246 8.68 -1.28 8.84
C GLN A 246 8.97 -0.79 10.26
N VAL A 247 9.73 0.30 10.44
CA VAL A 247 9.93 0.87 11.78
C VAL A 247 8.62 1.31 12.42
N TYR A 248 7.69 1.92 11.66
CA TYR A 248 6.38 2.28 12.19
C TYR A 248 5.45 1.09 12.39
N CYS A 249 5.56 0.01 11.59
CA CYS A 249 4.91 -1.27 11.90
C CYS A 249 5.34 -1.78 13.28
N ASP A 250 6.64 -1.81 13.52
CA ASP A 250 7.24 -2.32 14.76
C ASP A 250 6.90 -1.42 15.96
N TRP A 251 6.89 -0.10 15.76
CA TRP A 251 6.43 0.85 16.77
C TRP A 251 4.95 0.66 17.08
N ASP A 252 4.08 0.56 16.07
CA ASP A 252 2.64 0.38 16.30
C ASP A 252 2.29 -0.94 17.01
N ARG A 253 3.19 -1.92 16.95
CA ARG A 253 3.16 -3.20 17.70
C ARG A 253 3.85 -3.15 19.07
N PHE A 254 4.35 -1.99 19.48
CA PHE A 254 5.06 -1.77 20.74
C PHE A 254 6.38 -2.54 20.91
N LEU A 255 7.09 -2.86 19.82
CA LEU A 255 8.37 -3.58 19.87
C LEU A 255 9.52 -2.76 20.49
N HIS A 256 9.30 -1.46 20.73
CA HIS A 256 10.16 -0.63 21.58
C HIS A 256 10.11 -1.05 23.07
N SER A 257 9.13 -1.87 23.46
CA SER A 257 8.87 -2.34 24.82
C SER A 257 8.79 -3.87 24.90
N SER A 258 9.49 -4.59 24.01
CA SER A 258 9.57 -6.04 24.07
C SER A 258 9.94 -6.52 25.48
N PHE A 259 9.28 -7.58 25.93
CA PHE A 259 9.63 -8.21 27.19
C PHE A 259 10.90 -9.02 27.00
N ALA A 260 12.00 -8.56 27.57
CA ALA A 260 13.26 -9.30 27.62
C ALA A 260 13.66 -9.53 29.08
N SER A 261 14.19 -10.72 29.35
CA SER A 261 14.64 -11.15 30.67
C SER A 261 15.93 -10.46 31.11
N SER A 262 16.70 -9.91 30.16
CA SER A 262 17.97 -9.23 30.42
C SER A 262 18.26 -8.10 29.43
N ALA A 263 19.13 -7.17 29.83
CA ALA A 263 19.62 -6.12 28.93
C ALA A 263 20.46 -6.67 27.76
N LYS A 264 21.03 -7.88 27.89
CA LYS A 264 21.76 -8.53 26.80
C LYS A 264 20.79 -8.98 25.70
N GLU A 265 19.73 -9.68 26.08
CA GLU A 265 18.66 -10.11 25.17
C GLU A 265 18.02 -8.91 24.45
N ARG A 266 17.81 -7.80 25.16
CA ARG A 266 17.30 -6.55 24.56
C ARG A 266 18.28 -5.90 23.57
N LYS A 267 19.59 -6.03 23.76
CA LYS A 267 20.61 -5.45 22.86
C LYS A 267 20.73 -6.19 21.53
N ASP A 268 20.30 -7.45 21.48
CA ASP A 268 20.24 -8.21 20.23
C ASP A 268 19.07 -7.75 19.35
N GLU A 269 18.11 -7.01 19.92
CA GLU A 269 17.05 -6.33 19.17
C GLU A 269 17.53 -4.94 18.68
N SER A 270 17.27 -4.63 17.41
CA SER A 270 17.61 -3.31 16.87
C SER A 270 16.64 -2.25 17.37
N TYR A 271 17.16 -1.22 18.04
CA TYR A 271 16.38 -0.08 18.49
C TYR A 271 15.74 0.68 17.33
N LEU A 272 14.47 1.03 17.51
CA LEU A 272 13.67 1.71 16.50
C LEU A 272 14.22 3.12 16.24
N SER A 273 14.70 3.79 17.30
CA SER A 273 15.33 5.10 17.18
C SER A 273 16.59 5.07 16.30
N ASP A 274 17.45 4.07 16.47
CA ASP A 274 18.68 3.92 15.70
C ASP A 274 18.40 3.56 14.23
N ARG A 275 17.38 2.74 13.98
CA ARG A 275 16.89 2.47 12.61
C ARG A 275 16.41 3.74 11.93
N LEU A 276 15.60 4.58 12.60
CA LEU A 276 15.17 5.87 12.05
C LEU A 276 16.34 6.83 11.81
N LYS A 277 17.37 6.84 12.68
CA LYS A 277 18.58 7.65 12.45
C LYS A 277 19.34 7.18 11.21
N SER A 278 19.49 5.87 11.02
CA SER A 278 20.10 5.30 9.82
C SER A 278 19.36 5.72 8.55
N ILE A 279 18.03 5.59 8.55
CA ILE A 279 17.17 6.01 7.44
C ILE A 279 17.29 7.53 7.20
N CYS A 280 17.34 8.35 8.24
CA CYS A 280 17.54 9.80 8.14
C CYS A 280 18.88 10.13 7.47
N ALA A 281 19.95 9.43 7.84
CA ALA A 281 21.27 9.61 7.24
C ALA A 281 21.26 9.21 5.75
N ASP A 282 20.63 8.10 5.40
CA ASP A 282 20.50 7.66 4.01
C ASP A 282 19.62 8.62 3.20
N CYS A 283 18.49 9.09 3.75
CA CYS A 283 17.65 10.10 3.11
C CYS A 283 18.47 11.35 2.73
N LYS A 284 19.30 11.85 3.66
CA LYS A 284 20.21 12.98 3.39
C LYS A 284 21.25 12.64 2.32
N ARG A 285 21.88 11.47 2.42
CA ARG A 285 22.91 10.99 1.48
C ARG A 285 22.38 10.92 0.04
N TYR A 286 21.15 10.46 -0.14
CA TYR A 286 20.53 10.26 -1.45
C TYR A 286 19.65 11.44 -1.89
N GLY A 287 19.54 12.52 -1.11
CA GLY A 287 18.68 13.65 -1.43
C GLY A 287 17.18 13.30 -1.44
N ILE A 288 16.78 12.27 -0.69
CA ILE A 288 15.42 11.76 -0.63
C ILE A 288 14.72 12.35 0.60
N ARG A 289 13.50 12.86 0.41
CA ARG A 289 12.67 13.37 1.49
C ARG A 289 11.41 12.53 1.62
N LEU A 290 11.31 11.73 2.68
CA LEU A 290 10.13 10.89 2.97
C LEU A 290 9.08 11.63 3.79
N VAL A 291 9.52 12.44 4.76
CA VAL A 291 8.67 13.19 5.71
C VAL A 291 9.29 14.56 6.03
N ARG A 292 8.66 15.37 6.88
CA ARG A 292 9.29 16.59 7.39
C ARG A 292 10.39 16.22 8.38
N GLU A 293 11.56 16.86 8.26
CA GLU A 293 12.72 16.57 9.11
C GLU A 293 12.43 16.79 10.60
N ASP A 294 11.67 17.83 10.94
CA ASP A 294 11.28 18.12 12.31
C ASP A 294 10.38 17.03 12.92
N ASP A 295 9.50 16.41 12.13
CA ASP A 295 8.64 15.34 12.61
C ASP A 295 9.45 14.05 12.84
N LEU A 296 10.37 13.74 11.91
CA LEU A 296 11.27 12.60 12.06
C LEU A 296 12.20 12.76 13.27
N ARG A 297 12.77 13.95 13.48
CA ARG A 297 13.59 14.25 14.66
C ARG A 297 12.80 14.05 15.95
N GLN A 298 11.57 14.58 16.00
CA GLN A 298 10.70 14.42 17.17
C GLN A 298 10.39 12.96 17.49
N ASN A 299 10.15 12.13 16.47
CA ASN A 299 9.92 10.69 16.65
C ASN A 299 11.17 9.95 17.12
N ILE A 300 12.34 10.24 16.53
CA ILE A 300 13.63 9.67 16.99
C ILE A 300 13.83 9.97 18.47
N GLU A 301 13.74 11.25 18.86
CA GLU A 301 13.92 11.66 20.26
C GLU A 301 12.89 11.00 21.18
N PHE A 302 11.65 10.78 20.73
CA PHE A 302 10.62 10.13 21.54
C PHE A 302 10.91 8.63 21.76
N LEU A 303 11.31 7.93 20.70
CA LEU A 303 11.68 6.52 20.78
C LEU A 303 12.91 6.30 21.65
N GLU A 304 13.93 7.17 21.55
CA GLU A 304 15.10 7.13 22.43
C GLU A 304 14.70 7.21 23.90
N GLU A 305 13.78 8.11 24.25
CA GLU A 305 13.30 8.21 25.63
C GLU A 305 12.57 6.94 26.09
N ILE A 306 11.69 6.38 25.25
CA ILE A 306 10.99 5.12 25.58
C ILE A 306 11.99 3.98 25.80
N GLU A 307 12.98 3.87 24.94
CA GLU A 307 13.99 2.82 24.95
C GLU A 307 14.94 2.99 26.14
N ASN A 308 15.32 4.22 26.49
CA ASN A 308 16.16 4.52 27.65
C ASN A 308 15.48 4.26 28.99
N HIS A 309 14.14 4.38 29.05
CA HIS A 309 13.36 4.05 30.25
C HIS A 309 13.04 2.55 30.35
N TRP A 310 13.46 1.74 29.37
CA TRP A 310 13.22 0.30 29.39
C TRP A 310 13.96 -0.40 30.55
N LYS A 311 13.33 -1.40 31.17
CA LYS A 311 13.89 -2.21 32.26
C LYS A 311 13.53 -3.70 32.09
N PRO A 312 14.48 -4.63 32.27
CA PRO A 312 14.25 -6.07 32.07
C PRO A 312 13.27 -6.64 33.10
N GLY A 313 12.44 -7.59 32.67
CA GLY A 313 11.61 -8.41 33.57
C GLY A 313 10.56 -7.65 34.39
N THR A 314 10.19 -6.42 34.01
CA THR A 314 9.26 -5.58 34.78
C THR A 314 8.13 -5.04 33.92
N ASN A 315 6.97 -4.80 34.54
CA ASN A 315 5.90 -4.05 33.91
C ASN A 315 6.21 -2.55 34.02
N ILE A 316 6.59 -1.93 32.91
CA ILE A 316 7.10 -0.56 32.92
C ILE A 316 5.93 0.41 32.80
N VAL A 317 5.87 1.33 33.76
CA VAL A 317 4.91 2.43 33.77
C VAL A 317 5.69 3.73 33.74
N ASP A 318 5.56 4.48 32.64
CA ASP A 318 6.17 5.80 32.50
C ASP A 318 5.32 6.72 31.61
N LYS A 319 5.68 8.00 31.61
CA LYS A 319 4.97 9.04 30.85
C LYS A 319 5.03 8.84 29.34
N PHE A 320 6.07 8.22 28.79
CA PHE A 320 6.25 8.04 27.36
C PHE A 320 5.35 6.91 26.85
N ARG A 321 5.33 5.77 27.54
CA ARG A 321 4.46 4.63 27.22
C ARG A 321 2.98 4.97 27.38
N ILE A 322 2.61 5.77 28.37
CA ILE A 322 1.21 6.27 28.51
C ILE A 322 0.80 7.05 27.26
N VAL A 323 1.63 7.99 26.83
CA VAL A 323 1.34 8.83 25.66
C VAL A 323 1.36 7.99 24.38
N ASP A 324 2.29 7.06 24.24
CA ASP A 324 2.38 6.18 23.07
C ASP A 324 1.13 5.30 22.92
N ILE A 325 0.68 4.66 24.01
CA ILE A 325 -0.55 3.85 24.01
C ILE A 325 -1.78 4.72 23.73
N PHE A 326 -1.83 5.95 24.28
CA PHE A 326 -2.92 6.89 24.01
C PHE A 326 -3.00 7.27 22.52
N LYS A 327 -1.85 7.55 21.90
CA LYS A 327 -1.79 7.85 20.45
C LYS A 327 -2.04 6.61 19.60
N ASN A 328 -1.63 5.42 20.05
CA ASN A 328 -2.00 4.17 19.40
C ASN A 328 -3.52 3.93 19.44
N ALA A 329 -4.18 4.21 20.57
CA ALA A 329 -5.63 4.15 20.69
C ALA A 329 -6.33 5.07 19.68
N GLN A 330 -5.81 6.29 19.50
CA GLN A 330 -6.30 7.22 18.48
C GLN A 330 -6.18 6.62 17.06
N ARG A 331 -5.06 5.98 16.73
CA ARG A 331 -4.88 5.30 15.43
C ARG A 331 -5.88 4.17 15.23
N ARG A 332 -6.12 3.33 16.25
CA ARG A 332 -7.14 2.26 16.18
C ARG A 332 -8.54 2.81 15.92
N ALA A 333 -8.90 3.94 16.54
CA ALA A 333 -10.19 4.58 16.34
C ALA A 333 -10.36 5.22 14.95
N ILE A 334 -9.29 5.76 14.35
CA ILE A 334 -9.30 6.22 12.94
C ILE A 334 -9.65 5.05 12.00
N GLN A 335 -9.24 3.84 12.36
CA GLN A 335 -9.52 2.60 11.61
C GLN A 335 -10.89 1.98 11.93
N GLY A 336 -11.72 2.65 12.74
CA GLY A 336 -13.02 2.12 13.18
C GLY A 336 -12.95 0.99 14.21
N LYS A 337 -11.77 0.70 14.76
CA LYS A 337 -11.55 -0.39 15.75
C LYS A 337 -11.76 0.14 17.17
N TYR A 338 -13.01 0.45 17.52
CA TYR A 338 -13.33 1.14 18.78
C TYR A 338 -13.14 0.29 20.04
N ASP A 339 -13.40 -1.02 19.99
CA ASP A 339 -13.07 -1.94 21.09
C ASP A 339 -11.55 -1.97 21.37
N ASP A 340 -10.73 -2.11 20.31
CA ASP A 340 -9.26 -2.07 20.41
C ASP A 340 -8.75 -0.75 20.99
N ALA A 341 -9.33 0.37 20.55
CA ALA A 341 -8.99 1.69 21.03
C ALA A 341 -9.36 1.86 22.51
N THR A 342 -10.54 1.37 22.90
CA THR A 342 -11.04 1.43 24.27
C THR A 342 -10.16 0.64 25.23
N ALA A 343 -9.76 -0.58 24.87
CA ALA A 343 -8.84 -1.39 25.68
C ALA A 343 -7.51 -0.65 25.97
N ARG A 344 -6.96 0.05 24.97
CA ARG A 344 -5.75 0.87 25.11
C ARG A 344 -5.96 2.08 26.00
N LEU A 345 -7.11 2.77 25.91
CA LEU A 345 -7.44 3.88 26.80
C LEU A 345 -7.56 3.42 28.26
N TYR A 346 -8.16 2.26 28.52
CA TYR A 346 -8.18 1.68 29.87
C TYR A 346 -6.77 1.36 30.39
N ARG A 347 -5.89 0.85 29.52
CA ARG A 347 -4.49 0.65 29.88
C ARG A 347 -3.79 1.97 30.25
N CYS A 348 -4.06 3.06 29.52
CA CYS A 348 -3.55 4.39 29.91
C CYS A 348 -4.06 4.83 31.28
N LEU A 349 -5.33 4.57 31.61
CA LEU A 349 -5.91 4.91 32.91
C LEU A 349 -5.27 4.10 34.05
N GLU A 350 -5.04 2.80 33.86
CA GLU A 350 -4.31 1.93 34.80
C GLU A 350 -2.89 2.43 35.05
N MET A 351 -2.17 2.78 33.98
CA MET A 351 -0.83 3.34 34.08
C MET A 351 -0.82 4.71 34.75
N CYS A 352 -1.81 5.56 34.50
CA CYS A 352 -1.98 6.83 35.21
C CYS A 352 -2.21 6.60 36.71
N ALA A 353 -3.06 5.64 37.07
CA ALA A 353 -3.32 5.28 38.46
C ALA A 353 -2.05 4.80 39.16
N ALA A 354 -1.27 3.92 38.51
CA ALA A 354 0.00 3.45 39.03
C ALA A 354 1.02 4.59 39.23
N LEU A 355 1.17 5.51 38.26
CA LEU A 355 2.05 6.67 38.43
C LEU A 355 1.60 7.62 39.54
N LEU A 356 0.30 7.78 39.75
CA LEU A 356 -0.21 8.59 40.85
C LEU A 356 0.11 7.93 42.19
N MET A 357 -0.11 6.62 42.33
CA MET A 357 0.26 5.88 43.53
C MET A 357 1.76 5.91 43.82
N GLU A 358 2.61 5.84 42.78
CA GLU A 358 4.06 5.96 42.94
C GLU A 358 4.47 7.33 43.50
N LYS A 359 3.81 8.41 43.08
CA LYS A 359 4.03 9.76 43.65
C LYS A 359 3.65 9.85 45.12
N GLU A 360 2.67 9.05 45.54
CA GLU A 360 2.27 8.91 46.95
C GLU A 360 3.07 7.83 47.69
N GLY A 361 4.21 7.39 47.14
CA GLY A 361 5.15 6.47 47.81
C GLY A 361 4.86 4.98 47.64
N VAL A 362 3.93 4.59 46.77
CA VAL A 362 3.55 3.19 46.52
C VAL A 362 4.06 2.70 45.17
N CYS A 363 5.19 1.98 45.18
CA CYS A 363 5.85 1.51 43.95
C CYS A 363 5.25 0.22 43.34
N ASP A 364 4.59 -0.62 44.13
CA ASP A 364 3.89 -1.83 43.66
C ASP A 364 2.42 -1.79 44.11
N ILE A 365 1.54 -1.45 43.17
CA ILE A 365 0.10 -1.36 43.42
C ILE A 365 -0.54 -2.71 43.80
N ASN A 366 0.11 -3.84 43.56
CA ASN A 366 -0.41 -5.14 43.99
C ASN A 366 -0.09 -5.46 45.46
N LYS A 367 0.79 -4.68 46.10
CA LYS A 367 1.29 -4.88 47.47
C LYS A 367 1.29 -3.58 48.26
N ILE A 368 0.11 -2.98 48.39
CA ILE A 368 -0.06 -1.74 49.14
C ILE A 368 -0.05 -2.03 50.64
N ASP A 369 0.85 -1.36 51.36
CA ASP A 369 0.78 -1.26 52.82
C ASP A 369 -0.22 -0.15 53.19
N TYR A 370 -1.47 -0.56 53.41
CA TYR A 370 -2.57 0.38 53.71
C TYR A 370 -2.41 1.08 55.06
N GLU A 371 -1.70 0.48 56.03
CA GLU A 371 -1.46 1.13 57.33
C GLU A 371 -0.50 2.29 57.16
N LYS A 372 0.64 2.03 56.50
CA LYS A 372 1.61 3.07 56.17
C LYS A 372 1.00 4.14 55.26
N PHE A 373 0.32 3.74 54.19
CA PHE A 373 -0.28 4.69 53.25
C PHE A 373 -1.28 5.63 53.92
N ALA A 374 -2.16 5.11 54.78
CA ALA A 374 -3.09 5.94 55.54
C ALA A 374 -2.37 6.90 56.49
N ALA A 375 -1.37 6.40 57.22
CA ALA A 375 -0.58 7.21 58.15
C ALA A 375 0.15 8.37 57.46
N ASP A 376 0.74 8.12 56.29
CA ASP A 376 1.41 9.14 55.46
C ASP A 376 0.44 10.27 55.02
N HIS A 377 -0.87 10.00 55.00
CA HIS A 377 -1.93 10.95 54.69
C HIS A 377 -2.71 11.44 55.93
N GLY A 378 -2.16 11.23 57.13
CA GLY A 378 -2.71 11.77 58.38
C GLY A 378 -4.04 11.12 58.81
N MET A 379 -4.26 9.86 58.45
CA MET A 379 -5.46 9.10 58.86
C MET A 379 -5.11 7.67 59.28
N THR A 380 -6.02 6.99 59.96
CA THR A 380 -5.87 5.55 60.25
C THR A 380 -6.30 4.71 59.06
N LYS A 381 -5.92 3.42 59.03
CA LYS A 381 -6.38 2.48 57.99
C LYS A 381 -7.90 2.32 58.04
N GLU A 382 -8.48 2.35 59.23
CA GLU A 382 -9.91 2.30 59.46
C GLU A 382 -10.61 3.54 58.86
N ASP A 383 -10.04 4.74 59.03
CA ASP A 383 -10.56 5.96 58.41
C ASP A 383 -10.48 5.89 56.87
N LEU A 384 -9.36 5.40 56.33
CA LEU A 384 -9.18 5.20 54.89
C LEU A 384 -10.25 4.26 54.34
N PHE A 385 -10.49 3.12 55.00
CA PHE A 385 -11.48 2.13 54.57
C PHE A 385 -12.92 2.63 54.75
N ALA A 386 -13.22 3.39 55.79
CA ALA A 386 -14.51 4.04 55.97
C ALA A 386 -14.83 4.99 54.79
N ARG A 387 -13.89 5.88 54.44
CA ARG A 387 -14.04 6.79 53.29
C ARG A 387 -14.06 6.06 51.95
N PHE A 388 -13.27 4.98 51.83
CA PHE A 388 -13.30 4.12 50.65
C PHE A 388 -14.69 3.48 50.47
N LYS A 389 -15.31 3.01 51.55
CA LYS A 389 -16.65 2.44 51.55
C LYS A 389 -17.72 3.45 51.14
N GLU A 390 -17.61 4.69 51.61
CA GLU A 390 -18.53 5.78 51.22
C GLU A 390 -18.56 6.02 49.71
N ILE A 391 -17.43 5.86 49.03
CA ILE A 391 -17.31 6.11 47.58
C ILE A 391 -17.60 4.86 46.76
N SER A 392 -17.10 3.69 47.18
CA SER A 392 -17.13 2.46 46.39
C SER A 392 -18.27 1.50 46.72
N ASN A 393 -18.91 1.65 47.88
CA ASN A 393 -19.83 0.69 48.51
C ASN A 393 -19.20 -0.67 48.89
N PHE A 394 -17.87 -0.79 48.93
CA PHE A 394 -17.16 -1.97 49.40
C PHE A 394 -16.42 -1.69 50.71
N ASP A 395 -16.40 -2.66 51.63
CA ASP A 395 -15.75 -2.50 52.95
C ASP A 395 -14.23 -2.27 52.84
N SER A 396 -13.60 -2.80 51.79
CA SER A 396 -12.17 -2.63 51.54
C SER A 396 -11.83 -2.79 50.05
N PRO A 397 -10.66 -2.28 49.60
CA PRO A 397 -10.10 -2.61 48.30
C PRO A 397 -9.96 -4.13 48.08
N ARG A 398 -10.02 -4.58 46.82
CA ARG A 398 -9.73 -5.98 46.49
C ARG A 398 -8.23 -6.27 46.60
N SER A 399 -7.89 -7.56 46.67
CA SER A 399 -6.50 -8.03 46.68
C SER A 399 -6.30 -9.06 45.55
N PRO A 400 -5.55 -8.73 44.48
CA PRO A 400 -4.93 -7.42 44.20
C PRO A 400 -5.98 -6.34 43.84
N PRO A 401 -5.68 -5.04 44.06
CA PRO A 401 -6.61 -3.95 43.76
C PRO A 401 -6.70 -3.70 42.26
N GLY A 402 -7.93 -3.48 41.77
CA GLY A 402 -8.18 -3.07 40.38
C GLY A 402 -8.12 -1.55 40.19
N LEU A 403 -8.23 -1.09 38.93
CA LEU A 403 -8.24 0.35 38.59
C LEU A 403 -9.21 1.17 39.44
N ASN A 404 -10.44 0.70 39.64
CA ASN A 404 -11.44 1.41 40.46
C ASN A 404 -11.02 1.51 41.92
N ASP A 405 -10.39 0.47 42.46
CA ASP A 405 -10.00 0.44 43.87
C ASP A 405 -8.89 1.48 44.08
N ILE A 406 -7.88 1.49 43.20
CA ILE A 406 -6.80 2.49 43.20
C ILE A 406 -7.34 3.91 43.02
N MET A 407 -8.19 4.14 42.02
CA MET A 407 -8.78 5.46 41.79
C MET A 407 -9.69 5.91 42.94
N THR A 408 -10.30 4.99 43.68
CA THR A 408 -11.08 5.35 44.87
C THR A 408 -10.18 5.75 46.02
N ILE A 409 -9.10 5.00 46.29
CA ILE A 409 -8.09 5.36 47.30
C ILE A 409 -7.53 6.76 47.00
N LEU A 410 -7.18 7.03 45.74
CA LEU A 410 -6.70 8.35 45.30
C LEU A 410 -7.77 9.45 45.44
N GLN A 411 -9.07 9.14 45.35
CA GLN A 411 -10.14 10.11 45.64
C GLN A 411 -10.25 10.42 47.14
N VAL A 412 -10.05 9.43 48.02
CA VAL A 412 -10.09 9.63 49.48
C VAL A 412 -9.04 10.65 49.92
N ILE A 413 -7.88 10.67 49.27
CA ILE A 413 -6.80 11.64 49.53
C ILE A 413 -6.87 12.88 48.63
N ASN A 414 -7.98 13.07 47.89
CA ASN A 414 -8.28 14.22 47.05
C ASN A 414 -7.38 14.45 45.82
N VAL A 415 -6.89 13.39 45.16
CA VAL A 415 -6.14 13.53 43.91
C VAL A 415 -7.06 14.00 42.77
N PRO A 416 -6.77 15.13 42.08
CA PRO A 416 -7.65 15.69 41.06
C PRO A 416 -7.97 14.74 39.90
N SER A 417 -6.96 14.02 39.39
CA SER A 417 -7.14 13.03 38.32
C SER A 417 -8.12 11.92 38.70
N ALA A 418 -8.15 11.53 39.97
CA ALA A 418 -9.03 10.48 40.47
C ALA A 418 -10.49 10.96 40.58
N HIS A 419 -10.73 12.20 40.99
CA HIS A 419 -12.07 12.80 40.92
C HIS A 419 -12.56 13.00 39.47
N MET A 420 -11.65 13.27 38.54
CA MET A 420 -11.99 13.32 37.11
C MET A 420 -12.43 11.94 36.62
N TYR A 421 -11.72 10.89 37.01
CA TYR A 421 -12.11 9.51 36.74
C TYR A 421 -13.48 9.16 37.34
N GLY A 422 -13.74 9.51 38.60
CA GLY A 422 -15.03 9.29 39.26
C GLY A 422 -16.19 9.97 38.52
N ARG A 423 -16.02 11.24 38.12
CA ARG A 423 -17.02 11.98 37.32
C ARG A 423 -17.21 11.38 35.93
N MET A 424 -16.12 10.96 35.29
CA MET A 424 -16.18 10.30 33.99
C MET A 424 -17.00 9.01 34.10
N ASN A 425 -16.81 8.21 35.15
CA ASN A 425 -17.56 6.98 35.42
C ASN A 425 -18.92 7.20 36.11
N SER A 426 -19.51 8.39 36.03
CA SER A 426 -20.90 8.57 36.42
C SER A 426 -21.84 7.88 35.42
N SER A 427 -22.97 7.37 35.91
CA SER A 427 -24.00 6.79 35.04
C SER A 427 -24.56 7.84 34.09
N ASP A 428 -24.74 7.45 32.83
CA ASP A 428 -25.44 8.27 31.86
C ASP A 428 -26.98 8.21 32.05
N GLU A 429 -27.72 8.84 31.14
CA GLU A 429 -29.19 8.89 31.16
C GLU A 429 -29.85 7.51 31.14
N ASN A 430 -29.14 6.47 30.67
CA ASN A 430 -29.60 5.08 30.64
C ASN A 430 -29.14 4.29 31.87
N GLY A 431 -28.49 4.93 32.84
CA GLY A 431 -27.97 4.29 34.04
C GLY A 431 -26.63 3.57 33.85
N GLU A 432 -26.08 3.51 32.63
CA GLU A 432 -24.78 2.88 32.36
C GLU A 432 -23.63 3.86 32.58
N ASN A 433 -22.60 3.45 33.32
CA ASN A 433 -21.34 4.21 33.34
C ASN A 433 -20.34 3.64 32.31
N LEU A 434 -19.22 4.34 32.09
CA LEU A 434 -18.21 3.87 31.12
C LEU A 434 -17.64 2.48 31.45
N ARG A 435 -17.54 2.11 32.73
CA ARG A 435 -17.10 0.77 33.11
C ARG A 435 -18.09 -0.27 32.63
N ASP A 436 -19.39 -0.02 32.75
CA ASP A 436 -20.43 -0.93 32.28
C ASP A 436 -20.39 -1.04 30.75
N LYS A 437 -20.16 0.08 30.06
CA LYS A 437 -19.95 0.12 28.60
C LYS A 437 -18.71 -0.65 28.13
N ARG A 438 -17.60 -0.61 28.88
CA ARG A 438 -16.44 -1.48 28.64
C ARG A 438 -16.79 -2.93 28.94
N ASN A 439 -17.42 -3.22 30.07
CA ASN A 439 -17.68 -4.59 30.51
C ASN A 439 -18.63 -5.33 29.54
N ARG A 440 -19.60 -4.63 28.96
CA ARG A 440 -20.47 -5.19 27.91
C ARG A 440 -19.76 -5.38 26.57
N SER A 441 -18.52 -4.91 26.43
CA SER A 441 -17.78 -4.93 25.17
C SER A 441 -17.23 -6.32 24.83
N LEU A 442 -17.12 -6.61 23.53
CA LEU A 442 -16.72 -7.92 23.03
C LEU A 442 -15.28 -8.30 23.42
N LEU A 443 -14.35 -7.32 23.42
CA LEU A 443 -12.96 -7.53 23.84
C LEU A 443 -12.74 -7.41 25.36
N ALA A 444 -13.82 -7.35 26.13
CA ALA A 444 -13.80 -7.39 27.58
C ALA A 444 -14.55 -8.62 28.10
N HIS A 445 -15.82 -8.47 28.53
CA HIS A 445 -16.58 -9.53 29.18
C HIS A 445 -18.01 -9.69 28.62
N GLY A 446 -18.37 -8.93 27.59
CA GLY A 446 -19.73 -8.92 27.04
C GLY A 446 -19.78 -9.29 25.56
N THR A 447 -20.86 -8.88 24.89
CA THR A 447 -21.19 -9.28 23.52
C THR A 447 -21.55 -8.11 22.60
N ASN A 448 -21.49 -6.87 23.09
CA ASN A 448 -21.85 -5.67 22.34
C ASN A 448 -20.59 -4.93 21.85
N PRO A 449 -20.56 -4.36 20.64
CA PRO A 449 -19.42 -3.54 20.21
C PRO A 449 -19.41 -2.16 20.89
N ILE A 450 -18.24 -1.57 21.06
CA ILE A 450 -18.11 -0.16 21.46
C ILE A 450 -18.52 0.76 20.30
N THR A 451 -19.41 1.71 20.58
CA THR A 451 -19.80 2.74 19.61
C THR A 451 -18.76 3.86 19.50
N ARG A 452 -18.82 4.65 18.42
CA ARG A 452 -17.95 5.82 18.26
C ARG A 452 -18.18 6.85 19.37
N GLU A 453 -19.43 7.01 19.78
CA GLU A 453 -19.87 7.92 20.83
C GLU A 453 -19.28 7.50 22.18
N ASP A 454 -19.39 6.22 22.53
CA ASP A 454 -18.79 5.64 23.75
C ASP A 454 -17.27 5.85 23.77
N TYR A 455 -16.59 5.58 22.64
CA TYR A 455 -15.16 5.83 22.49
C TYR A 455 -14.81 7.32 22.69
N ASN A 456 -15.57 8.25 22.09
CA ASN A 456 -15.26 9.68 22.17
C ASN A 456 -15.35 10.20 23.61
N VAL A 457 -16.35 9.74 24.37
CA VAL A 457 -16.47 10.08 25.80
C VAL A 457 -15.24 9.59 26.57
N LEU A 458 -14.85 8.33 26.36
CA LEU A 458 -13.68 7.73 27.02
C LEU A 458 -12.39 8.43 26.63
N PHE A 459 -12.20 8.73 25.34
CA PHE A 459 -11.01 9.39 24.82
C PHE A 459 -10.84 10.77 25.45
N ASN A 460 -11.89 11.59 25.45
CA ASN A 460 -11.87 12.94 26.01
C ASN A 460 -11.61 12.93 27.53
N GLY A 461 -12.22 11.98 28.27
CA GLY A 461 -11.98 11.84 29.69
C GLY A 461 -10.57 11.37 30.01
N THR A 462 -10.08 10.37 29.27
CA THR A 462 -8.71 9.83 29.41
C THR A 462 -7.66 10.89 29.09
N GLU A 463 -7.85 11.69 28.03
CA GLU A 463 -6.96 12.78 27.67
C GLU A 463 -6.82 13.78 28.83
N LYS A 464 -7.95 14.18 29.42
CA LYS A 464 -7.96 15.12 30.56
C LYS A 464 -7.26 14.52 31.79
N ILE A 465 -7.45 13.24 32.06
CA ILE A 465 -6.80 12.52 33.17
C ILE A 465 -5.29 12.45 32.93
N ILE A 466 -4.83 12.06 31.74
CA ILE A 466 -3.39 12.04 31.41
C ILE A 466 -2.80 13.44 31.55
N ALA A 467 -3.46 14.47 31.01
CA ALA A 467 -3.00 15.85 31.11
C ALA A 467 -2.91 16.36 32.55
N SER A 468 -3.81 15.92 33.43
CA SER A 468 -3.77 16.21 34.87
C SER A 468 -2.62 15.45 35.55
N THR A 469 -2.44 14.17 35.23
CA THR A 469 -1.43 13.29 35.84
C THR A 469 0.01 13.66 35.46
N LEU A 470 0.26 13.99 34.19
CA LEU A 470 1.59 14.33 33.68
C LEU A 470 1.87 15.84 33.66
N GLY A 471 0.82 16.66 33.77
CA GLY A 471 0.89 18.09 33.52
C GLY A 471 0.62 18.43 32.05
N LYS A 472 -0.31 19.36 31.82
CA LYS A 472 -0.85 19.69 30.48
C LYS A 472 0.21 20.06 29.44
N LYS A 473 1.24 20.82 29.83
CA LYS A 473 2.33 21.23 28.92
C LYS A 473 3.20 20.03 28.52
N GLN A 474 3.55 19.17 29.49
CA GLN A 474 4.36 17.98 29.23
C GLN A 474 3.60 16.98 28.36
N PHE A 475 2.32 16.73 28.67
CA PHE A 475 1.48 15.85 27.86
C PHE A 475 1.41 16.31 26.40
N LYS A 476 1.12 17.60 26.15
CA LYS A 476 1.07 18.13 24.77
C LYS A 476 2.40 18.00 24.03
N GLN A 477 3.52 18.23 24.71
CA GLN A 477 4.85 18.09 24.11
C GLN A 477 5.14 16.63 23.74
N LEU A 478 4.86 15.69 24.63
CA LEU A 478 5.05 14.26 24.37
C LEU A 478 4.12 13.77 23.27
N ALA A 479 2.84 14.16 23.30
CA ALA A 479 1.85 13.76 22.30
C ALA A 479 2.28 14.19 20.88
N ARG A 480 2.79 15.42 20.74
CA ARG A 480 3.34 15.92 19.48
C ARG A 480 4.59 15.13 19.05
N ARG A 481 5.48 14.80 19.99
CA ARG A 481 6.69 14.03 19.69
C ARG A 481 6.41 12.59 19.24
N SER A 482 5.30 12.02 19.71
CA SER A 482 4.81 10.68 19.35
C SER A 482 3.88 10.64 18.13
N ASP A 483 3.55 11.80 17.54
CA ASP A 483 2.72 11.83 16.33
C ASP A 483 3.51 11.22 15.16
N ILE A 484 2.94 10.20 14.52
CA ILE A 484 3.52 9.61 13.33
C ILE A 484 3.34 10.60 12.17
N PRO A 485 4.42 10.96 11.44
CA PRO A 485 4.36 11.92 10.35
C PRO A 485 3.50 11.43 9.19
N LYS A 486 3.16 12.36 8.29
CA LYS A 486 2.56 12.04 6.99
C LYS A 486 3.64 11.97 5.92
N LEU A 487 3.52 11.03 4.99
CA LEU A 487 4.49 10.92 3.89
C LEU A 487 4.44 12.14 2.96
N LEU A 488 5.59 12.59 2.47
CA LEU A 488 5.78 13.66 1.48
C LEU A 488 6.13 13.05 0.12
N ILE A 489 5.30 12.12 -0.35
CA ILE A 489 5.51 11.42 -1.62
C ILE A 489 4.44 11.73 -2.64
#